data_AF-A0A4V6A383-F1
#
_entry.id   AF-A0A4V6A383-F1
#
_cell.length_a   1.000
_cell.length_b   1.000
_cell.length_c   1.000
_cell.angle_alpha   90.00
_cell.angle_beta   90.00
_cell.angle_gamma   90.00
#
_symmetry.space_group_name_H-M   'P 1'
#
loop_
_entity.id
_entity.type
_entity.pdbx_description
1 polymer ?
#
loop_
_entity_poly.entity_id
_entity_poly.type
_entity_poly.pdbx_seq_one_letter_code
_entity_poly.pdbx_strand_id
1 'polypeptide(L)'
;MKIVAVRYRNVFLFSAVVFLLFLAYEFLIAGAEEPLELVQGVKDLGTFCSKVAEDCYFVKQEVKRDKSVLRYIESEKYSRDGMFKMTIVPLEVESNKVVINRKSLSSQYISVMATFPYAIGALRFDAPGQKVLSIGLGGGSLDMFLRITRPELDITVVELDPTILEMATRWFGVVEDEKRRTIVADGNDFLEKAALKGDTFDVIALDACNSGASTGVPRLHSTPRKRWRTRRKR
;
A
#
# COMPACT_ATOMS: atom_id res chain seq x y z
N MET A 1 55.43 21.51 50.44
CA MET A 1 54.37 21.21 49.46
C MET A 1 54.45 22.23 48.32
N LYS A 2 54.67 21.80 47.08
CA LYS A 2 54.45 22.62 45.87
C LYS A 2 53.57 21.80 44.93
N ILE A 3 52.33 22.27 44.75
CA ILE A 3 51.34 21.68 43.84
C ILE A 3 51.58 22.32 42.47
N VAL A 4 51.81 21.49 41.45
CA VAL A 4 51.93 21.90 40.05
C VAL A 4 50.52 22.13 39.51
N ALA A 5 50.20 23.38 39.18
CA ALA A 5 48.95 23.75 38.52
C ALA A 5 49.05 23.43 37.02
N VAL A 6 48.41 22.34 36.58
CA VAL A 6 48.27 22.00 35.17
C VAL A 6 47.22 22.92 34.52
N ARG A 7 47.57 23.45 33.36
CA ARG A 7 46.92 24.59 32.69
C ARG A 7 45.70 24.14 31.87
N TYR A 8 44.51 24.18 32.44
CA TYR A 8 43.21 23.76 31.85
C TYR A 8 42.62 24.70 30.77
N ARG A 9 43.42 25.40 29.96
CA ARG A 9 42.90 26.36 28.96
C ARG A 9 42.50 25.75 27.62
N ASN A 10 43.02 24.57 27.28
CA ASN A 10 42.85 23.97 25.94
C ASN A 10 41.65 23.00 25.84
N VAL A 11 41.13 22.49 26.96
CA VAL A 11 40.02 21.51 26.96
C VAL A 11 38.67 22.19 26.65
N PHE A 12 38.45 23.40 27.17
CA PHE A 12 37.21 24.15 26.92
C PHE A 12 37.08 24.63 25.47
N LEU A 13 38.19 25.07 24.87
CA LEU A 13 38.19 25.55 23.48
C LEU A 13 37.91 24.39 22.50
N PHE A 14 38.42 23.19 22.80
CA PHE A 14 38.21 22.00 21.98
C PHE A 14 36.75 21.52 22.03
N SER A 15 36.13 21.55 23.23
CA SER A 15 34.72 21.18 23.41
C SER A 15 33.77 22.13 22.68
N ALA A 16 34.02 23.44 22.71
CA ALA A 16 33.21 24.42 22.00
C ALA A 16 33.26 24.25 20.47
N VAL A 17 34.44 23.94 19.92
CA VAL A 17 34.61 23.70 18.49
C VAL A 17 33.89 22.43 18.04
N VAL A 18 33.99 21.34 18.81
CA VAL A 18 33.26 20.09 18.49
C VAL A 18 31.75 20.29 18.56
N PHE A 19 31.25 21.06 19.53
CA PHE A 19 29.81 21.37 19.64
C PHE A 19 29.32 22.25 18.50
N LEU A 20 30.10 23.26 18.09
CA LEU A 20 29.77 24.09 16.93
C LEU A 20 29.83 23.31 15.62
N LEU A 21 30.77 22.37 15.47
CA LEU A 21 30.81 21.46 14.33
C LEU A 21 29.63 20.49 14.33
N PHE A 22 29.18 20.03 15.50
CA PHE A 22 27.98 19.19 15.62
C PHE A 22 26.70 19.95 15.28
N LEU A 23 26.56 21.19 15.76
CA LEU A 23 25.45 22.08 15.39
C LEU A 23 25.49 22.45 13.90
N ALA A 24 26.66 22.72 13.35
CA ALA A 24 26.82 22.96 11.92
C ALA A 24 26.51 21.72 11.09
N TYR A 25 26.87 20.53 11.58
CA TYR A 25 26.55 19.24 10.96
C TYR A 25 25.05 18.93 10.98
N GLU A 26 24.38 19.15 12.11
CA GLU A 26 22.91 19.09 12.22
C GLU A 26 22.25 20.08 11.26
N PHE A 27 22.77 21.30 11.13
CA PHE A 27 22.25 22.31 10.19
C PHE A 27 22.55 21.99 8.71
N LEU A 28 23.65 21.28 8.43
CA LEU A 28 24.01 20.80 7.09
C LEU A 28 23.20 19.55 6.69
N ILE A 29 22.84 18.69 7.64
CA ILE A 29 21.94 17.55 7.43
C ILE A 29 20.49 18.01 7.31
N ALA A 30 20.10 19.01 8.11
CA ALA A 30 18.85 19.74 7.97
C ALA A 30 18.95 20.69 6.77
N GLY A 31 19.17 20.12 5.58
CA GLY A 31 19.07 20.86 4.32
C GLY A 31 17.78 21.67 4.32
N ALA A 32 17.88 22.94 3.92
CA ALA A 32 16.72 23.82 3.80
C ALA A 32 15.67 23.12 2.92
N GLU A 33 14.60 22.63 3.54
CA GLU A 33 13.47 22.07 2.80
C GLU A 33 12.86 23.21 2.00
N GLU A 34 13.08 23.22 0.69
CA GLU A 34 12.37 24.11 -0.21
C GLU A 34 10.86 23.96 0.03
N PRO A 35 10.11 25.07 0.12
CA PRO A 35 8.68 25.00 0.35
C PRO A 35 8.01 24.20 -0.77
N LEU A 36 7.17 23.24 -0.37
CA LEU A 36 6.43 22.42 -1.31
C LEU A 36 5.40 23.28 -2.06
N GLU A 37 5.78 23.74 -3.24
CA GLU A 37 4.89 24.51 -4.09
C GLU A 37 3.88 23.58 -4.80
N LEU A 38 2.65 23.57 -4.28
CA LEU A 38 1.53 22.82 -4.87
C LEU A 38 0.96 23.59 -6.06
N VAL A 39 1.57 23.40 -7.22
CA VAL A 39 1.08 23.94 -8.49
C VAL A 39 -0.16 23.17 -8.92
N GLN A 40 -1.25 23.89 -9.19
CA GLN A 40 -2.50 23.30 -9.68
C GLN A 40 -2.25 22.58 -11.03
N GLY A 41 -2.78 21.37 -11.17
CA GLY A 41 -2.66 20.58 -12.39
C GLY A 41 -2.37 19.11 -12.11
N VAL A 42 -2.06 18.38 -13.19
CA VAL A 42 -1.71 16.96 -13.14
C VAL A 42 -0.22 16.82 -13.43
N LYS A 43 0.47 16.05 -12.59
CA LYS A 43 1.87 15.69 -12.74
C LYS A 43 2.01 14.18 -12.90
N ASP A 44 2.71 13.76 -13.94
CA ASP A 44 3.10 12.37 -14.13
C ASP A 44 4.29 12.04 -13.21
N LEU A 45 4.14 10.98 -12.42
CA LEU A 45 5.14 10.52 -11.45
C LEU A 45 5.96 9.35 -11.99
N GLY A 46 5.37 8.52 -12.85
CA GLY A 46 6.08 7.44 -13.52
C GLY A 46 5.19 6.59 -14.41
N THR A 47 5.83 5.86 -15.31
CA THR A 47 5.22 4.92 -16.25
C THR A 47 5.74 3.52 -15.98
N PHE A 48 4.84 2.54 -15.94
CA PHE A 48 5.13 1.17 -15.56
C PHE A 48 4.40 0.21 -16.48
N CYS A 49 5.13 -0.58 -17.27
CA CYS A 49 4.52 -1.50 -18.22
C CYS A 49 4.55 -2.94 -17.70
N SER A 50 3.38 -3.54 -17.61
CA SER A 50 3.18 -4.91 -17.16
C SER A 50 3.22 -5.88 -18.33
N LYS A 51 4.01 -6.94 -18.16
CA LYS A 51 3.98 -8.09 -19.07
C LYS A 51 2.78 -9.00 -18.80
N VAL A 52 2.25 -8.97 -17.58
CA VAL A 52 1.14 -9.85 -17.16
C VAL A 52 -0.19 -9.32 -17.68
N ALA A 53 -0.41 -8.01 -17.56
CA ALA A 53 -1.60 -7.33 -18.10
C ALA A 53 -1.44 -6.92 -19.58
N GLU A 54 -0.23 -7.04 -20.13
CA GLU A 54 0.17 -6.51 -21.44
C GLU A 54 -0.22 -5.03 -21.60
N ASP A 55 -0.11 -4.24 -20.53
CA ASP A 55 -0.64 -2.88 -20.42
C ASP A 55 0.38 -1.96 -19.74
N CYS A 56 0.29 -0.66 -20.00
CA CYS A 56 1.12 0.34 -19.34
C CYS A 56 0.29 1.19 -18.38
N TYR A 57 0.83 1.41 -17.20
CA TYR A 57 0.22 2.19 -16.13
C TYR A 57 0.95 3.51 -15.94
N PHE A 58 0.19 4.56 -15.66
CA PHE A 58 0.70 5.90 -15.38
C PHE A 58 0.30 6.28 -13.97
N VAL A 59 1.29 6.51 -13.11
CA VAL A 59 1.06 7.06 -11.77
C VAL A 59 1.03 8.57 -11.89
N LYS A 60 -0.10 9.18 -11.50
CA LYS A 60 -0.31 10.63 -11.61
C LYS A 60 -0.67 11.24 -10.27
N GLN A 61 -0.29 12.49 -10.08
CA GLN A 61 -0.71 13.32 -8.96
C GLN A 61 -1.43 14.56 -9.46
N GLU A 62 -2.63 14.80 -8.95
CA GLU A 62 -3.46 15.93 -9.31
C GLU A 62 -3.63 16.86 -8.10
N VAL A 63 -3.26 18.12 -8.27
CA VAL A 63 -3.56 19.21 -7.32
C VAL A 63 -4.80 19.94 -7.83
N LYS A 64 -5.90 19.80 -7.11
CA LYS A 64 -7.18 20.44 -7.44
C LYS A 64 -7.18 21.92 -7.08
N ARG A 65 -8.20 22.64 -7.54
CA ARG A 65 -8.41 24.08 -7.25
C ARG A 65 -8.56 24.38 -5.77
N ASP A 66 -9.14 23.47 -5.01
CA ASP A 66 -9.28 23.57 -3.54
C ASP A 66 -7.99 23.18 -2.79
N LYS A 67 -6.88 22.98 -3.52
CA LYS A 67 -5.58 22.51 -3.03
C LYS A 67 -5.59 21.08 -2.47
N SER A 68 -6.69 20.34 -2.60
CA SER A 68 -6.68 18.90 -2.32
C SER A 68 -5.78 18.19 -3.34
N VAL A 69 -5.03 17.21 -2.85
CA VAL A 69 -4.08 16.45 -3.66
C VAL A 69 -4.57 15.01 -3.77
N LEU A 70 -4.64 14.48 -4.98
CA LEU A 70 -4.98 13.09 -5.26
C LEU A 70 -3.83 12.42 -5.98
N ARG A 71 -3.57 11.15 -5.66
CA ARG A 71 -2.67 10.29 -6.43
C ARG A 71 -3.45 9.10 -6.93
N TYR A 72 -3.24 8.76 -8.19
CA TYR A 72 -3.99 7.69 -8.83
C TYR A 72 -3.21 6.98 -9.92
N ILE A 73 -3.72 5.82 -10.32
CA ILE A 73 -3.20 5.01 -11.42
C ILE A 73 -4.16 5.08 -12.59
N GLU A 74 -3.64 5.39 -13.78
CA GLU A 74 -4.33 5.24 -15.07
C GLU A 74 -3.72 4.09 -15.86
N SER A 75 -4.54 3.38 -16.61
CA SER A 75 -4.14 2.31 -17.55
C SER A 75 -4.19 2.83 -18.98
N GLU A 76 -3.22 2.46 -19.81
CA GLU A 76 -3.21 2.81 -21.23
C GLU A 76 -4.39 2.18 -21.99
N LYS A 77 -4.76 0.94 -21.65
CA LYS A 77 -5.90 0.25 -22.28
C LYS A 77 -7.26 0.75 -21.77
N TYR A 78 -7.39 0.99 -20.47
CA TYR A 78 -8.68 1.21 -19.80
C TYR A 78 -8.96 2.67 -19.44
N SER A 79 -7.94 3.52 -19.43
CA SER A 79 -8.03 4.93 -19.00
C SER A 79 -7.73 5.94 -20.10
N ARG A 80 -7.79 5.55 -21.39
CA ARG A 80 -7.49 6.43 -22.54
C ARG A 80 -8.23 7.77 -22.53
N ASP A 81 -9.45 7.80 -22.01
CA ASP A 81 -10.28 9.01 -21.93
C ASP A 81 -10.26 9.67 -20.52
N GLY A 82 -9.42 9.17 -19.59
CA GLY A 82 -9.33 9.64 -18.21
C GLY A 82 -10.53 9.27 -17.32
N MET A 83 -11.51 8.52 -17.85
CA MET A 83 -12.74 8.18 -17.12
C MET A 83 -12.55 7.16 -16.00
N PHE A 84 -11.54 6.30 -16.10
CA PHE A 84 -11.30 5.23 -15.12
C PHE A 84 -9.95 5.42 -14.44
N LYS A 85 -9.96 5.60 -13.11
CA LYS A 85 -8.76 5.64 -12.27
C LYS A 85 -8.76 4.38 -11.41
N MET A 86 -7.79 3.48 -11.64
CA MET A 86 -7.75 2.15 -11.01
C MET A 86 -7.59 2.22 -9.48
N THR A 87 -6.87 3.21 -8.98
CA THR A 87 -6.74 3.48 -7.56
C THR A 87 -6.71 4.98 -7.37
N ILE A 88 -7.39 5.50 -6.35
CA ILE A 88 -7.38 6.91 -5.99
C ILE A 88 -7.14 7.02 -4.50
N VAL A 89 -6.05 7.67 -4.11
CA VAL A 89 -5.73 7.91 -2.70
C VAL A 89 -5.62 9.41 -2.46
N PRO A 90 -6.37 9.96 -1.48
CA PRO A 90 -6.21 11.35 -1.08
C PRO A 90 -4.88 11.54 -0.34
N LEU A 91 -4.27 12.69 -0.54
CA LEU A 91 -3.04 13.09 0.15
C LEU A 91 -3.28 14.35 0.97
N GLU A 92 -2.63 14.39 2.12
CA GLU A 92 -2.61 15.51 3.04
C GLU A 92 -1.25 16.21 2.95
N VAL A 93 -1.24 17.49 3.27
CA VAL A 93 -0.03 18.31 3.26
C VAL A 93 0.38 18.51 4.71
N GLU A 94 1.46 17.85 5.12
CA GLU A 94 2.02 17.93 6.46
C GLU A 94 3.45 18.47 6.37
N SER A 95 3.76 19.59 7.03
CA SER A 95 5.12 20.14 7.14
C SER A 95 5.89 20.17 5.81
N ASN A 96 5.32 20.78 4.76
CA ASN A 96 5.89 20.82 3.40
C ASN A 96 6.08 19.45 2.72
N LYS A 97 5.34 18.41 3.12
CA LYS A 97 5.36 17.10 2.45
C LYS A 97 3.95 16.64 2.16
N VAL A 98 3.79 15.97 1.01
CA VAL A 98 2.54 15.33 0.64
C VAL A 98 2.56 13.90 1.22
N VAL A 99 1.71 13.66 2.21
CA VAL A 99 1.58 12.39 2.93
C VAL A 99 0.27 11.71 2.52
N ILE A 100 0.29 10.39 2.42
CA ILE A 100 -0.90 9.62 2.04
C ILE A 100 -1.86 9.54 3.21
N ASN A 101 -3.12 9.98 3.04
CA ASN A 101 -4.15 9.78 4.06
C ASN A 101 -4.63 8.33 3.98
N ARG A 102 -4.36 7.56 5.04
CA ARG A 102 -4.72 6.15 5.17
C ARG A 102 -5.84 5.89 6.17
N LYS A 103 -6.35 6.95 6.80
CA LYS A 103 -7.43 6.87 7.81
C LYS A 103 -8.81 7.03 7.19
N SER A 104 -8.88 7.41 5.92
CA SER A 104 -10.12 7.54 5.17
C SER A 104 -10.08 6.70 3.91
N LEU A 105 -11.25 6.20 3.52
CA LEU A 105 -11.47 5.52 2.26
C LEU A 105 -12.35 6.42 1.39
N SER A 106 -11.83 6.81 0.23
CA SER A 106 -12.55 7.63 -0.75
C SER A 106 -13.61 6.83 -1.52
N SER A 107 -13.44 5.50 -1.60
CA SER A 107 -14.30 4.61 -2.36
C SER A 107 -15.36 3.95 -1.47
N GLN A 108 -16.64 4.08 -1.86
CA GLN A 108 -17.76 3.47 -1.14
C GLN A 108 -17.68 1.94 -1.12
N TYR A 109 -17.27 1.31 -2.23
CA TYR A 109 -17.20 -0.15 -2.30
C TYR A 109 -16.09 -0.70 -1.38
N ILE A 110 -14.93 -0.01 -1.31
CA ILE A 110 -13.85 -0.38 -0.40
C ILE A 110 -14.29 -0.20 1.06
N SER A 111 -15.02 0.89 1.36
CA SER A 111 -15.60 1.10 2.70
C SER A 111 -16.53 -0.03 3.11
N VAL A 112 -17.37 -0.53 2.19
CA VAL A 112 -18.23 -1.69 2.46
C VAL A 112 -17.39 -2.95 2.69
N MET A 113 -16.39 -3.22 1.85
CA MET A 113 -15.49 -4.38 2.04
C MET A 113 -14.75 -4.35 3.37
N ALA A 114 -14.32 -3.17 3.83
CA ALA A 114 -13.62 -3.01 5.10
C ALA A 114 -14.53 -3.16 6.32
N THR A 115 -15.79 -2.69 6.22
CA THR A 115 -16.72 -2.61 7.38
C THR A 115 -17.65 -3.81 7.50
N PHE A 116 -18.07 -4.41 6.39
CA PHE A 116 -19.04 -5.50 6.38
C PHE A 116 -18.61 -6.74 7.19
N PRO A 117 -17.33 -7.18 7.19
CA PRO A 117 -16.90 -8.29 8.02
C PRO A 117 -17.11 -8.08 9.52
N TYR A 118 -17.00 -6.84 10.00
CA TYR A 118 -17.32 -6.50 11.39
C TYR A 118 -18.82 -6.52 11.65
N ALA A 119 -19.62 -6.01 10.70
CA ALA A 119 -21.08 -5.96 10.83
C ALA A 119 -21.70 -7.37 10.96
N ILE A 120 -21.14 -8.37 10.28
CA ILE A 120 -21.61 -9.76 10.34
C ILE A 120 -20.89 -10.61 11.40
N GLY A 121 -19.97 -10.02 12.18
CA GLY A 121 -19.23 -10.71 13.22
C GLY A 121 -18.15 -11.68 12.73
N ALA A 122 -17.76 -11.62 11.45
CA ALA A 122 -16.61 -12.36 10.93
C ALA A 122 -15.29 -11.78 11.49
N LEU A 123 -15.21 -10.45 11.61
CA LEU A 123 -14.15 -9.76 12.34
C LEU A 123 -14.68 -9.16 13.64
N ARG A 124 -13.81 -9.11 14.65
CA ARG A 124 -14.10 -8.57 15.97
C ARG A 124 -13.01 -7.57 16.36
N PHE A 125 -13.40 -6.58 17.15
CA PHE A 125 -12.50 -5.52 17.61
C PHE A 125 -11.59 -5.99 18.75
N ASP A 126 -11.97 -7.06 19.45
CA ASP A 126 -11.35 -7.58 20.67
C ASP A 126 -10.61 -8.91 20.45
N ALA A 127 -10.36 -9.30 19.19
CA ALA A 127 -9.73 -10.57 18.84
C ALA A 127 -8.45 -10.34 17.99
N PRO A 128 -7.25 -10.53 18.56
CA PRO A 128 -6.01 -10.39 17.80
C PRO A 128 -5.76 -11.60 16.89
N GLY A 129 -5.04 -11.39 15.78
CA GLY A 129 -4.57 -12.47 14.91
C GLY A 129 -5.62 -13.02 13.95
N GLN A 130 -6.76 -12.34 13.80
CA GLN A 130 -7.74 -12.68 12.76
C GLN A 130 -7.12 -12.49 11.38
N LYS A 131 -7.33 -13.48 10.52
CA LYS A 131 -6.66 -13.61 9.22
C LYS A 131 -7.54 -13.05 8.11
N VAL A 132 -7.03 -12.06 7.40
CA VAL A 132 -7.68 -11.46 6.24
C VAL A 132 -6.86 -11.79 5.00
N LEU A 133 -7.49 -12.41 4.01
CA LEU A 133 -6.93 -12.61 2.68
C LEU A 133 -7.55 -11.59 1.72
N SER A 134 -6.74 -10.75 1.09
CA SER A 134 -7.16 -9.90 -0.03
C SER A 134 -6.61 -10.46 -1.33
N ILE A 135 -7.46 -10.73 -2.32
CA ILE A 135 -7.04 -11.09 -3.67
C ILE A 135 -7.18 -9.84 -4.54
N GLY A 136 -6.06 -9.32 -5.03
CA GLY A 136 -5.93 -8.00 -5.65
C GLY A 136 -5.37 -6.96 -4.68
N LEU A 137 -4.28 -6.29 -5.09
CA LEU A 137 -3.63 -5.23 -4.32
C LEU A 137 -4.08 -3.83 -4.77
N GLY A 138 -4.12 -3.60 -6.09
CA GLY A 138 -4.24 -2.23 -6.64
C GLY A 138 -3.13 -1.33 -6.08
N GLY A 139 -3.45 -0.12 -5.62
CA GLY A 139 -2.51 0.72 -4.86
C GLY A 139 -2.53 0.49 -3.34
N GLY A 140 -3.18 -0.58 -2.85
CA GLY A 140 -3.21 -0.94 -1.43
C GLY A 140 -4.19 -0.13 -0.58
N SER A 141 -5.33 0.29 -1.13
CA SER A 141 -6.30 1.11 -0.38
C SER A 141 -6.97 0.32 0.76
N LEU A 142 -7.44 -0.91 0.50
CA LEU A 142 -8.15 -1.73 1.47
C LEU A 142 -7.23 -2.24 2.58
N ASP A 143 -6.15 -2.91 2.19
CA ASP A 143 -5.24 -3.61 3.09
C ASP A 143 -4.45 -2.64 3.97
N MET A 144 -4.01 -1.49 3.44
CA MET A 144 -3.32 -0.48 4.23
C MET A 144 -4.26 0.28 5.18
N PHE A 145 -5.51 0.51 4.78
CA PHE A 145 -6.52 1.06 5.67
C PHE A 145 -6.76 0.11 6.86
N LEU A 146 -6.94 -1.18 6.58
CA LEU A 146 -7.08 -2.20 7.62
C LEU A 146 -5.81 -2.27 8.48
N ARG A 147 -4.61 -2.31 7.90
CA ARG A 147 -3.35 -2.38 8.65
C ARG A 147 -3.17 -1.24 9.65
N ILE A 148 -3.64 -0.02 9.32
CA ILE A 148 -3.49 1.17 10.17
C ILE A 148 -4.60 1.29 11.19
N THR A 149 -5.84 1.01 10.79
CA THR A 149 -6.98 1.11 11.71
C THR A 149 -7.13 -0.12 12.59
N ARG A 150 -6.51 -1.24 12.20
CA ARG A 150 -6.60 -2.59 12.79
C ARG A 150 -5.24 -3.29 12.77
N PRO A 151 -4.24 -2.77 13.52
CA PRO A 151 -2.90 -3.35 13.56
C PRO A 151 -2.85 -4.79 14.10
N GLU A 152 -3.93 -5.28 14.71
CA GLU A 152 -4.08 -6.63 15.26
C GLU A 152 -4.35 -7.72 14.21
N LEU A 153 -4.80 -7.36 13.00
CA LEU A 153 -5.10 -8.30 11.93
C LEU A 153 -3.83 -8.89 11.31
N ASP A 154 -3.91 -10.14 10.84
CA ASP A 154 -2.90 -10.78 9.97
C ASP A 154 -3.40 -10.74 8.53
N ILE A 155 -2.85 -9.82 7.74
CA ILE A 155 -3.30 -9.50 6.39
C ILE A 155 -2.35 -10.13 5.37
N THR A 156 -2.88 -10.99 4.52
CA THR A 156 -2.19 -11.49 3.33
C THR A 156 -2.86 -10.91 2.10
N VAL A 157 -2.09 -10.27 1.22
CA VAL A 157 -2.55 -9.82 -0.09
C VAL A 157 -1.93 -10.69 -1.15
N VAL A 158 -2.72 -11.16 -2.11
CA VAL A 158 -2.25 -11.89 -3.28
C VAL A 158 -2.46 -11.02 -4.50
N GLU A 159 -1.37 -10.64 -5.15
CA GLU A 159 -1.36 -9.81 -6.35
C GLU A 159 -0.79 -10.60 -7.52
N LEU A 160 -1.48 -10.57 -8.66
CA LEU A 160 -1.05 -11.31 -9.83
C LEU A 160 0.16 -10.64 -10.50
N ASP A 161 0.19 -9.30 -10.50
CA ASP A 161 1.13 -8.52 -11.28
C ASP A 161 2.20 -7.84 -10.40
N PRO A 162 3.49 -8.23 -10.52
CA PRO A 162 4.56 -7.59 -9.76
C PRO A 162 4.72 -6.10 -10.06
N THR A 163 4.33 -5.63 -11.25
CA THR A 163 4.37 -4.21 -11.61
C THR A 163 3.40 -3.39 -10.76
N ILE A 164 2.25 -3.96 -10.38
CA ILE A 164 1.29 -3.32 -9.47
C ILE A 164 1.90 -3.20 -8.07
N LEU A 165 2.54 -4.26 -7.56
CA LEU A 165 3.24 -4.22 -6.27
C LEU A 165 4.36 -3.16 -6.24
N GLU A 166 5.14 -3.06 -7.32
CA GLU A 166 6.19 -2.03 -7.44
C GLU A 166 5.59 -0.62 -7.32
N MET A 167 4.54 -0.32 -8.08
CA MET A 167 3.87 0.98 -8.02
C MET A 167 3.25 1.24 -6.65
N ALA A 168 2.56 0.26 -6.07
CA ALA A 168 1.90 0.37 -4.78
C ALA A 168 2.90 0.69 -3.66
N THR A 169 4.05 0.02 -3.67
CA THR A 169 5.14 0.27 -2.71
C THR A 169 5.76 1.65 -2.91
N ARG A 170 6.14 1.97 -4.16
CA ARG A 170 6.90 3.20 -4.48
C ARG A 170 6.07 4.48 -4.35
N TRP A 171 4.79 4.43 -4.72
CA TRP A 171 3.97 5.63 -4.88
C TRP A 171 2.74 5.65 -3.99
N PHE A 172 2.27 4.52 -3.51
CA PHE A 172 1.11 4.44 -2.61
C PHE A 172 1.50 4.00 -1.20
N GLY A 173 2.81 3.89 -0.94
CA GLY A 173 3.42 3.58 0.36
C GLY A 173 2.89 2.30 0.99
N VAL A 174 2.56 1.32 0.17
CA VAL A 174 2.33 -0.04 0.67
C VAL A 174 3.59 -0.49 1.41
N VAL A 175 3.41 -1.01 2.62
CA VAL A 175 4.51 -1.50 3.46
C VAL A 175 4.34 -3.00 3.71
N GLU A 176 5.46 -3.70 3.76
CA GLU A 176 5.54 -5.10 4.15
C GLU A 176 6.00 -5.16 5.61
N ASP A 177 5.26 -5.87 6.46
CA ASP A 177 5.65 -6.12 7.85
C ASP A 177 5.11 -7.47 8.35
N GLU A 178 5.30 -7.77 9.64
CA GLU A 178 4.88 -9.04 10.24
C GLU A 178 3.35 -9.28 10.20
N LYS A 179 2.55 -8.21 10.09
CA LYS A 179 1.09 -8.24 10.15
C LYS A 179 0.44 -7.98 8.80
N ARG A 180 1.18 -7.51 7.79
CA ARG A 180 0.68 -7.31 6.44
C ARG A 180 1.76 -7.65 5.41
N ARG A 181 1.44 -8.59 4.52
CA ARG A 181 2.34 -9.08 3.47
C ARG A 181 1.69 -9.21 2.10
N THR A 182 2.44 -8.96 1.02
CA THR A 182 2.03 -9.26 -0.36
C THR A 182 2.72 -10.52 -0.88
N ILE A 183 1.96 -11.38 -1.54
CA ILE A 183 2.43 -12.54 -2.28
C ILE A 183 2.14 -12.30 -3.76
N VAL A 184 3.18 -12.26 -4.59
CA VAL A 184 3.00 -12.20 -6.05
C VAL A 184 2.67 -13.59 -6.58
N ALA A 185 1.42 -13.84 -6.90
CA ALA A 185 0.92 -15.12 -7.40
C ALA A 185 -0.47 -14.97 -8.05
N ASP A 186 -0.86 -15.97 -8.84
CA ASP A 186 -2.26 -16.12 -9.24
C ASP A 186 -3.14 -16.44 -8.03
N GLY A 187 -4.24 -15.71 -7.89
CA GLY A 187 -5.16 -15.83 -6.76
C GLY A 187 -5.87 -17.19 -6.71
N ASN A 188 -6.20 -17.78 -7.85
CA ASN A 188 -6.85 -19.08 -7.90
C ASN A 188 -5.86 -20.18 -7.47
N ASP A 189 -4.62 -20.13 -7.99
CA ASP A 189 -3.56 -21.05 -7.59
C ASP A 189 -3.24 -20.94 -6.10
N PHE A 190 -3.23 -19.72 -5.56
CA PHE A 190 -3.03 -19.49 -4.13
C PHE A 190 -4.14 -20.15 -3.30
N LEU A 191 -5.40 -19.92 -3.67
CA LEU A 191 -6.56 -20.49 -2.98
C LEU A 191 -6.57 -22.02 -3.03
N GLU A 192 -6.25 -22.64 -4.16
CA GLU A 192 -6.16 -24.10 -4.28
C GLU A 192 -5.08 -24.66 -3.34
N LYS A 193 -3.89 -24.06 -3.34
CA LYS A 193 -2.79 -24.47 -2.44
C LYS A 193 -3.14 -24.26 -0.98
N ALA A 194 -3.77 -23.14 -0.62
CA ALA A 194 -4.22 -22.85 0.73
C ALA A 194 -5.25 -23.89 1.21
N ALA A 195 -6.23 -24.22 0.36
CA ALA A 195 -7.24 -25.23 0.65
C ALA A 195 -6.64 -26.64 0.85
N LEU A 196 -5.66 -27.02 0.03
CA LEU A 196 -4.95 -28.30 0.17
C LEU A 196 -4.12 -28.39 1.46
N LYS A 197 -3.57 -27.25 1.93
CA LYS A 197 -2.85 -27.16 3.19
C LYS A 197 -3.76 -27.12 4.42
N GLY A 198 -5.05 -26.86 4.23
CA GLY A 198 -6.00 -26.64 5.32
C GLY A 198 -5.88 -25.25 5.95
N ASP A 199 -5.33 -24.27 5.22
CA ASP A 199 -5.27 -22.89 5.67
C ASP A 199 -6.69 -22.29 5.76
N THR A 200 -6.94 -21.51 6.80
CA THR A 200 -8.23 -20.84 7.03
C THR A 200 -8.04 -19.33 7.18
N PHE A 201 -9.07 -18.59 6.79
CA PHE A 201 -9.14 -17.14 6.89
C PHE A 201 -10.50 -16.74 7.49
N ASP A 202 -10.51 -15.72 8.36
CA ASP A 202 -11.74 -15.13 8.89
C ASP A 202 -12.47 -14.37 7.77
N VAL A 203 -11.72 -13.75 6.85
CA VAL A 203 -12.24 -13.01 5.71
C VAL A 203 -11.41 -13.29 4.46
N ILE A 204 -12.09 -13.52 3.33
CA ILE A 204 -11.50 -13.47 1.99
C ILE A 204 -12.19 -12.34 1.22
N ALA A 205 -11.45 -11.24 0.98
CA ALA A 205 -11.87 -10.13 0.15
C ALA A 205 -11.36 -10.35 -1.28
N LEU A 206 -12.27 -10.32 -2.26
CA LEU A 206 -11.95 -10.48 -3.67
C LEU A 206 -12.11 -9.12 -4.37
N ASP A 207 -10.99 -8.44 -4.61
CA ASP A 207 -10.89 -7.14 -5.29
C ASP A 207 -9.92 -7.25 -6.49
N ALA A 208 -10.11 -8.31 -7.29
CA ALA A 208 -9.29 -8.59 -8.46
C ALA A 208 -10.00 -8.14 -9.74
N CYS A 209 -9.30 -7.39 -10.58
CA CYS A 209 -9.76 -7.03 -11.91
C CYS A 209 -9.03 -7.86 -12.98
N ASN A 210 -9.77 -8.34 -13.98
CA ASN A 210 -9.16 -9.01 -15.12
C ASN A 210 -8.76 -7.98 -16.19
N SER A 211 -7.46 -7.81 -16.42
CA SER A 211 -6.89 -6.96 -17.47
C SER A 211 -6.88 -7.62 -18.87
N GLY A 212 -7.35 -8.86 -19.00
CA GLY A 212 -7.38 -9.62 -20.25
C GLY A 212 -8.72 -9.64 -21.00
N ALA A 213 -9.77 -8.97 -20.51
CA ALA A 213 -11.08 -9.04 -21.14
C ALA A 213 -11.31 -7.89 -22.13
N SER A 214 -10.85 -8.06 -23.38
CA SER A 214 -11.70 -7.68 -24.50
C SER A 214 -13.01 -8.47 -24.34
N THR A 215 -14.07 -7.81 -23.85
CA THR A 215 -15.45 -8.33 -23.82
C THR A 215 -15.61 -9.82 -23.45
N GLY A 216 -15.89 -10.10 -22.18
CA GLY A 216 -16.56 -11.34 -21.81
C GLY A 216 -15.98 -12.01 -20.58
N VAL A 217 -16.89 -12.32 -19.65
CA VAL A 217 -16.87 -13.46 -18.74
C VAL A 217 -15.79 -14.50 -19.09
N PRO A 218 -14.99 -14.99 -18.13
CA PRO A 218 -14.00 -16.02 -18.38
C PRO A 218 -14.63 -17.17 -19.17
N ARG A 219 -14.05 -17.52 -20.33
CA ARG A 219 -14.22 -18.88 -20.83
C ARG A 219 -13.60 -19.78 -19.77
N LEU A 220 -14.46 -20.33 -18.90
CA LEU A 220 -14.20 -21.58 -18.22
C LEU A 220 -13.63 -22.51 -19.29
N HIS A 221 -12.30 -22.69 -19.28
CA HIS A 221 -11.75 -23.92 -19.81
C HIS A 221 -12.45 -25.00 -19.01
N SER A 222 -13.33 -25.73 -19.69
CA SER A 222 -14.05 -26.85 -19.13
C SER A 222 -13.03 -27.92 -18.76
N THR A 223 -12.38 -27.75 -17.62
CA THR A 223 -11.88 -28.88 -16.87
C THR A 223 -13.10 -29.75 -16.60
N PRO A 224 -13.07 -31.06 -16.93
CA PRO A 224 -14.19 -31.94 -16.64
C PRO A 224 -14.49 -31.83 -15.15
N ARG A 225 -15.68 -31.34 -14.80
CA ARG A 225 -16.14 -31.25 -13.41
C ARG A 225 -15.92 -32.62 -12.76
N LYS A 226 -14.91 -32.74 -11.88
CA LYS A 226 -14.86 -33.86 -10.94
C LYS A 226 -16.11 -33.72 -10.06
N ARG A 227 -17.09 -34.56 -10.33
CA ARG A 227 -18.35 -34.64 -9.60
C ARG A 227 -18.02 -34.92 -8.15
N TRP A 228 -18.18 -33.92 -7.28
CA TRP A 228 -18.11 -34.09 -5.83
C TRP A 228 -19.18 -35.11 -5.43
N ARG A 229 -18.76 -36.35 -5.22
CA ARG A 229 -19.63 -37.43 -4.80
C ARG A 229 -19.67 -37.38 -3.28
N THR A 230 -20.70 -36.73 -2.74
CA THR A 230 -20.98 -36.76 -1.30
C THR A 230 -21.14 -38.20 -0.86
N ARG A 231 -20.16 -38.73 -0.13
CA ARG A 231 -20.22 -40.05 0.49
C ARG A 231 -21.15 -39.91 1.70
N ARG A 232 -22.45 -40.18 1.50
CA ARG A 232 -23.37 -40.42 2.63
C ARG A 232 -22.78 -41.58 3.43
N LYS A 233 -22.32 -41.31 4.66
CA LYS A 233 -22.04 -42.36 5.65
C LYS A 233 -23.39 -43.05 5.94
N ARG A 234 -23.41 -44.37 5.78
CA ARG A 234 -24.45 -45.23 6.34
C ARG A 234 -24.24 -45.35 7.84
#